data_AF-A0A2P6VK98-F1
#
_entry.id   AF-A0A2P6VK98-F1
#
_cell.length_a   1.000
_cell.length_b   1.000
_cell.length_c   1.000
_cell.angle_alpha   90.00
_cell.angle_beta   90.00
_cell.angle_gamma   90.00
#
_symmetry.space_group_name_H-M   'P 1'
#
loop_
_entity.id
_entity.type
_entity.pdbx_description
1 polymer ?
#
loop_
_entity_poly.entity_id
_entity_poly.type
_entity_poly.pdbx_seq_one_letter_code
_entity_poly.pdbx_strand_id
1 'polypeptide(L)'
;MAASPALQGTPSPSTRALFTALLTGAARAALAVLEGPEAGSVQHVGPVGFSTLHAAVIGRCRKALPALVAAGAPLDCTLRDGMQGISRATKVALQQLLSPEGLAALEAARRGCAGFACSGSTPLGLAVALKDVRSARVLLEAGADPNAGGSSSTPMCFLRGGRQGLVAPATRQLLGLLLRHGADCLRIKGHSLYSFLWHFVNSGLGTSLLAHLERQRAAGTLQLASVATALQLLDGAITAGHLPLFSHALAALQGLAAAPGGQPTAAGGRAGAQQLQLAPPEFYVFRNTLLAAVHSAHASAPQIARTLLSCQLALDLARQQPRCLPDLLVEVLRCSRRMREAALPLHAAAGVSPRDALLAATHGDVEPDALAALLALGSPAVDTSAVTAEVGRHASYSCLIHRLLHLGNVPHVWSGGDDCLRWEAVQRWEQMRRLELLLEAGCRPTVWHNVAPPAFLGRGDAPLPVLDPFDFHEQGVVDSRLGFIARGGTWSPATHHRWPEAFKAAARTLLLAASSAGAQAAAERHGGGAAAECAAKRRRRQRAAHSVRDERGGGLAALPGSALMRVLELAAMPVSDWL
;
A
#
# COMPACT_ATOMS: atom_id res chain seq x y z
N MET A 1 40.60 -8.62 7.60
CA MET A 1 41.06 -9.19 6.32
C MET A 1 42.13 -10.21 6.61
N ALA A 2 41.78 -11.50 6.69
CA ALA A 2 42.78 -12.56 6.74
C ALA A 2 43.22 -12.84 5.29
N ALA A 3 44.53 -12.80 5.01
CA ALA A 3 45.07 -13.13 3.70
C ALA A 3 44.71 -14.59 3.40
N SER A 4 43.80 -14.80 2.46
CA SER A 4 43.48 -16.15 2.00
C SER A 4 44.73 -16.74 1.35
N PRO A 5 45.06 -18.01 1.59
CA PRO A 5 46.22 -18.64 0.96
C PRO A 5 46.06 -18.52 -0.55
N ALA A 6 46.97 -17.80 -1.19
CA ALA A 6 47.13 -17.86 -2.62
C ALA A 6 47.40 -19.33 -2.95
N LEU A 7 46.55 -19.96 -3.77
CA LEU A 7 46.84 -21.26 -4.35
C LEU A 7 48.11 -21.11 -5.19
N GLN A 8 49.28 -21.35 -4.60
CA GLN A 8 50.59 -21.19 -5.25
C GLN A 8 51.00 -22.43 -6.07
N GLY A 9 50.10 -23.40 -6.26
CA GLY A 9 50.35 -24.58 -7.09
C GLY A 9 49.49 -24.60 -8.35
N THR A 10 50.08 -24.95 -9.49
CA THR A 10 49.31 -25.28 -10.70
C THR A 10 48.41 -26.48 -10.41
N PRO A 11 47.11 -26.45 -10.79
CA PRO A 11 46.21 -27.57 -10.51
C PRO A 11 46.69 -28.83 -11.21
N SER A 12 46.66 -29.96 -10.50
CA SER A 12 47.07 -31.26 -11.04
C SER A 12 46.27 -31.58 -12.32
N PRO A 13 46.85 -32.34 -13.27
CA PRO A 13 46.15 -32.76 -14.48
C PRO A 13 44.79 -33.43 -14.17
N SER A 14 44.74 -34.28 -13.14
CA SER A 14 43.52 -34.95 -12.68
C SER A 14 42.48 -33.99 -12.12
N THR A 15 42.89 -32.94 -11.41
CA THR A 15 41.96 -31.88 -10.98
C THR A 15 41.34 -31.18 -12.20
N ARG A 16 42.14 -30.80 -13.19
CA ARG A 16 41.65 -30.15 -14.42
C ARG A 16 40.73 -31.06 -15.24
N ALA A 17 41.08 -32.35 -15.34
CA ALA A 17 40.27 -33.37 -16.00
C ALA A 17 38.92 -33.55 -15.31
N LEU A 18 38.90 -33.61 -13.97
CA LEU A 18 37.65 -33.71 -13.20
C LEU A 18 36.75 -32.50 -13.42
N PHE A 19 37.26 -31.28 -13.25
CA PHE A 19 36.46 -30.06 -13.45
C PHE A 19 35.89 -29.98 -14.87
N THR A 20 36.68 -30.34 -15.87
CA THR A 20 36.24 -30.39 -17.27
C THR A 20 35.11 -31.41 -17.45
N ALA A 21 35.30 -32.66 -16.99
CA ALA A 21 34.31 -33.72 -17.11
C ALA A 21 32.99 -33.38 -16.40
N LEU A 22 33.06 -32.70 -15.23
CA LEU A 22 31.88 -32.27 -14.50
C LEU A 22 31.11 -31.17 -15.24
N LEU A 23 31.80 -30.17 -15.79
CA LEU A 23 31.19 -29.06 -16.53
C LEU A 23 30.56 -29.49 -17.86
N THR A 24 31.17 -30.45 -18.55
CA THR A 24 30.63 -31.00 -19.80
C THR A 24 29.56 -32.06 -19.57
N GLY A 25 29.27 -32.42 -18.30
CA GLY A 25 28.28 -33.43 -17.95
C GLY A 25 28.74 -34.88 -18.19
N ALA A 26 30.03 -35.11 -18.44
CA ALA A 26 30.63 -36.41 -18.68
C ALA A 26 30.79 -37.24 -17.40
N ALA A 27 29.67 -37.68 -16.81
CA ALA A 27 29.63 -38.34 -15.51
C ALA A 27 30.54 -39.58 -15.38
N ARG A 28 30.66 -40.39 -16.44
CA ARG A 28 31.55 -41.56 -16.43
C ARG A 28 33.02 -41.17 -16.32
N ALA A 29 33.43 -40.13 -17.04
CA ALA A 29 34.81 -39.63 -16.98
C ALA A 29 35.11 -39.03 -15.61
N ALA A 30 34.16 -38.27 -15.03
CA ALA A 30 34.30 -37.74 -13.69
C ALA A 30 34.44 -38.85 -12.63
N LEU A 31 33.61 -39.91 -12.71
CA LEU A 31 33.70 -41.07 -11.81
C LEU A 31 35.03 -41.82 -11.96
N ALA A 32 35.49 -42.04 -13.20
CA ALA A 32 36.78 -42.69 -13.44
C ALA A 32 37.96 -41.93 -12.80
N VAL A 33 37.91 -40.59 -12.78
CA VAL A 33 38.93 -39.77 -12.08
C VAL A 33 38.81 -39.90 -10.55
N LEU A 34 37.58 -40.00 -10.01
CA LEU A 34 37.33 -40.17 -8.57
C LEU A 34 37.61 -41.58 -8.05
N GLU A 35 37.58 -42.60 -8.90
CA GLU A 35 37.88 -44.00 -8.57
C GLU A 35 39.36 -44.36 -8.85
N GLY A 36 40.08 -43.49 -9.57
CA GLY A 36 41.46 -43.72 -9.97
C GLY A 36 42.47 -43.62 -8.82
N PRO A 37 43.73 -44.05 -9.03
CA PRO A 37 44.78 -44.02 -8.01
C PRO A 37 45.11 -42.60 -7.52
N GLU A 38 44.78 -41.58 -8.31
CA GLU A 38 45.01 -40.17 -7.96
C GLU A 38 43.85 -39.51 -7.21
N ALA A 39 42.77 -40.25 -6.89
CA ALA A 39 41.57 -39.69 -6.26
C ALA A 39 41.87 -38.86 -4.99
N GLY A 40 42.78 -39.33 -4.15
CA GLY A 40 43.18 -38.62 -2.92
C GLY A 40 43.97 -37.32 -3.13
N SER A 41 44.46 -37.08 -4.35
CA SER A 41 45.21 -35.87 -4.71
C SER A 41 44.36 -34.77 -5.36
N VAL A 42 43.08 -35.06 -5.62
CA VAL A 42 42.18 -34.16 -6.33
C VAL A 42 41.79 -32.99 -5.43
N GLN A 43 41.98 -31.77 -5.93
CA GLN A 43 41.52 -30.57 -5.23
C GLN A 43 40.04 -30.34 -5.54
N HIS A 44 39.21 -30.38 -4.50
CA HIS A 44 37.76 -30.16 -4.65
C HIS A 44 37.36 -28.69 -4.72
N VAL A 45 38.24 -27.74 -4.40
CA VAL A 45 37.99 -26.29 -4.42
C VAL A 45 39.00 -25.61 -5.33
N GLY A 46 38.50 -25.08 -6.43
CA GLY A 46 39.27 -24.25 -7.35
C GLY A 46 39.35 -22.78 -6.93
N PRO A 47 39.90 -21.92 -7.80
CA PRO A 47 39.99 -20.49 -7.56
C PRO A 47 38.63 -19.88 -7.20
N VAL A 48 38.66 -18.86 -6.31
CA VAL A 48 37.47 -18.05 -5.97
C VAL A 48 36.34 -18.87 -5.30
N GLY A 49 36.67 -20.05 -4.75
CA GLY A 49 35.70 -20.92 -4.10
C GLY A 49 34.89 -21.78 -5.08
N PHE A 50 35.27 -21.81 -6.37
CA PHE A 50 34.61 -22.63 -7.38
C PHE A 50 34.92 -24.12 -7.16
N SER A 51 34.03 -24.83 -6.49
CA SER A 51 34.22 -26.25 -6.17
C SER A 51 33.79 -27.21 -7.27
N THR A 52 34.24 -28.46 -7.16
CA THR A 52 33.79 -29.59 -7.98
C THR A 52 32.27 -29.79 -7.91
N LEU A 53 31.63 -29.53 -6.76
CA LEU A 53 30.16 -29.58 -6.65
C LEU A 53 29.48 -28.45 -7.44
N HIS A 54 30.04 -27.23 -7.49
CA HIS A 54 29.52 -26.19 -8.38
C HIS A 54 29.61 -26.62 -9.85
N ALA A 55 30.76 -27.16 -10.27
CA ALA A 55 30.97 -27.66 -11.62
C ALA A 55 29.97 -28.78 -11.97
N ALA A 56 29.76 -29.74 -11.07
CA ALA A 56 28.82 -30.84 -11.25
C ALA A 56 27.37 -30.35 -11.41
N VAL A 57 26.94 -29.38 -10.60
CA VAL A 57 25.60 -28.78 -10.69
C VAL A 57 25.44 -28.03 -12.02
N ILE A 58 26.45 -27.25 -12.41
CA ILE A 58 26.46 -26.48 -13.67
C ILE A 58 26.35 -27.40 -14.89
N GLY A 59 27.18 -28.45 -14.95
CA GLY A 59 27.15 -29.43 -16.04
C GLY A 59 26.03 -30.48 -15.89
N ARG A 60 25.14 -30.33 -14.90
CA ARG A 60 24.04 -31.28 -14.59
C ARG A 60 24.52 -32.72 -14.43
N CYS A 61 25.73 -32.90 -13.90
CA CYS A 61 26.41 -34.17 -13.69
C CYS A 61 25.91 -34.89 -12.42
N ARG A 62 24.59 -35.11 -12.34
CA ARG A 62 23.89 -35.60 -11.14
C ARG A 62 24.42 -36.92 -10.59
N LYS A 63 24.88 -37.81 -11.49
CA LYS A 63 25.42 -39.14 -11.12
C LYS A 63 26.76 -39.06 -10.39
N ALA A 64 27.53 -37.99 -10.61
CA ALA A 64 28.82 -37.80 -9.94
C ALA A 64 28.67 -37.12 -8.57
N LEU A 65 27.52 -36.49 -8.26
CA LEU A 65 27.33 -35.78 -6.99
C LEU A 65 27.53 -36.69 -5.76
N PRO A 66 26.95 -37.90 -5.65
CA PRO A 66 27.17 -38.76 -4.49
C PRO A 66 28.65 -39.14 -4.30
N ALA A 67 29.36 -39.42 -5.39
CA ALA A 67 30.79 -39.76 -5.34
C ALA A 67 31.64 -38.56 -4.91
N LEU A 68 31.33 -37.35 -5.38
CA LEU A 68 32.01 -36.12 -4.95
C LEU A 68 31.78 -35.85 -3.45
N VAL A 69 30.55 -36.06 -2.96
CA VAL A 69 30.24 -35.94 -1.53
C VAL A 69 31.02 -36.98 -0.73
N ALA A 70 31.03 -38.24 -1.16
CA ALA A 70 31.79 -39.31 -0.50
C ALA A 70 33.31 -39.04 -0.49
N ALA A 71 33.82 -38.35 -1.51
CA ALA A 71 35.21 -37.89 -1.58
C ALA A 71 35.51 -36.66 -0.71
N GLY A 72 34.53 -36.14 0.05
CA GLY A 72 34.70 -35.00 0.95
C GLY A 72 34.70 -33.64 0.26
N ALA A 73 34.08 -33.53 -0.93
CA ALA A 73 33.90 -32.23 -1.57
C ALA A 73 33.04 -31.30 -0.65
N PRO A 74 33.47 -30.05 -0.42
CA PRO A 74 32.80 -29.18 0.55
C PRO A 74 31.42 -28.75 0.04
N LEU A 75 30.38 -29.10 0.80
CA LEU A 75 28.97 -28.89 0.45
C LEU A 75 28.57 -27.40 0.42
N ASP A 76 29.15 -26.60 1.32
CA ASP A 76 28.73 -25.22 1.60
C ASP A 76 29.76 -24.17 1.16
N CYS A 77 30.72 -24.55 0.31
CA CYS A 77 31.68 -23.59 -0.24
C CYS A 77 30.93 -22.50 -1.04
N THR A 78 31.24 -21.24 -0.78
CA THR A 78 30.63 -20.11 -1.48
C THR A 78 31.55 -19.56 -2.56
N LEU A 79 30.99 -19.17 -3.71
CA LEU A 79 31.72 -18.38 -4.72
C LEU A 79 32.07 -17.00 -4.16
N ARG A 80 33.35 -16.57 -4.18
CA ARG A 80 33.76 -15.27 -3.62
C ARG A 80 33.38 -14.09 -4.50
N ASP A 81 33.59 -14.21 -5.81
CA ASP A 81 33.19 -13.22 -6.81
C ASP A 81 32.02 -13.77 -7.59
N GLY A 82 30.95 -12.99 -7.75
CA GLY A 82 29.83 -13.41 -8.59
C GLY A 82 30.29 -13.65 -10.02
N MET A 83 29.70 -14.62 -10.69
CA MET A 83 30.06 -14.99 -12.07
C MET A 83 29.87 -13.84 -13.07
N GLN A 84 29.14 -12.80 -12.71
CA GLN A 84 28.96 -11.61 -13.55
C GLN A 84 30.12 -10.62 -13.46
N GLY A 85 30.75 -10.52 -12.30
CA GLY A 85 31.88 -9.62 -12.00
C GLY A 85 33.19 -10.38 -11.84
N ILE A 86 33.38 -11.46 -12.61
CA ILE A 86 34.64 -12.22 -12.65
C ILE A 86 35.75 -11.21 -12.96
N SER A 87 36.57 -10.92 -11.94
CA SER A 87 37.73 -10.05 -12.13
C SER A 87 38.63 -10.63 -13.21
N ARG A 88 39.44 -9.81 -13.87
CA ARG A 88 40.42 -10.30 -14.85
C ARG A 88 41.31 -11.40 -14.25
N ALA A 89 41.67 -11.28 -12.98
CA ALA A 89 42.42 -12.29 -12.25
C ALA A 89 41.64 -13.61 -12.10
N THR A 90 40.35 -13.54 -11.75
CA THR A 90 39.48 -14.73 -11.64
C THR A 90 39.31 -15.42 -12.99
N LYS A 91 39.21 -14.66 -14.09
CA LYS A 91 39.13 -15.23 -15.44
C LYS A 91 40.40 -16.01 -15.79
N VAL A 92 41.58 -15.43 -15.52
CA VAL A 92 42.87 -16.10 -15.74
C VAL A 92 42.99 -17.36 -14.89
N ALA A 93 42.60 -17.30 -13.61
CA ALA A 93 42.65 -18.46 -12.73
C ALA A 93 41.70 -19.59 -13.20
N LEU A 94 40.50 -19.25 -13.69
CA LEU A 94 39.58 -20.24 -14.29
C LEU A 94 40.12 -20.80 -15.61
N GLN A 95 40.78 -19.99 -16.43
CA GLN A 95 41.45 -20.45 -17.66
C GLN A 95 42.61 -21.40 -17.39
N GLN A 96 43.28 -21.27 -16.24
CA GLN A 96 44.31 -22.21 -15.80
C GLN A 96 43.72 -23.51 -15.24
N LEU A 97 42.54 -23.47 -14.64
CA LEU A 97 41.85 -24.64 -14.09
C LEU A 97 41.08 -25.44 -15.16
N LEU A 98 40.49 -24.76 -16.14
CA LEU A 98 39.54 -25.36 -17.07
C LEU A 98 40.15 -25.56 -18.45
N SER A 99 39.79 -26.65 -19.12
CA SER A 99 40.01 -26.77 -20.56
C SER A 99 39.16 -25.75 -21.34
N PRO A 100 39.46 -25.47 -22.62
CA PRO A 100 38.61 -24.64 -23.47
C PRO A 100 37.15 -25.09 -23.50
N GLU A 101 36.92 -26.41 -23.49
CA GLU A 101 35.58 -27.02 -23.44
C GLU A 101 34.87 -26.75 -22.11
N GLY A 102 35.58 -26.90 -20.99
CA GLY A 102 35.04 -26.59 -19.66
C GLY A 102 34.69 -25.12 -19.53
N LEU A 103 35.52 -24.23 -20.07
CA LEU A 103 35.24 -22.80 -20.09
C LEU A 103 34.02 -22.47 -20.94
N ALA A 104 33.89 -23.08 -22.13
CA ALA A 104 32.73 -22.89 -22.99
C ALA A 104 31.43 -23.39 -22.33
N ALA A 105 31.47 -24.53 -21.64
CA ALA A 105 30.33 -25.06 -20.88
C ALA A 105 29.93 -24.14 -19.72
N LEU A 106 30.91 -23.60 -18.99
CA LEU A 106 30.69 -22.64 -17.91
C LEU A 106 30.06 -21.34 -18.43
N GLU A 107 30.52 -20.83 -19.58
CA GLU A 107 29.94 -19.65 -20.23
C GLU A 107 28.52 -19.91 -20.74
N ALA A 108 28.25 -21.08 -21.33
CA ALA A 108 26.92 -21.47 -21.77
C ALA A 108 25.94 -21.52 -20.59
N ALA A 109 26.35 -22.12 -19.47
CA ALA A 109 25.56 -22.14 -18.25
C ALA A 109 25.33 -20.74 -17.68
N ARG A 110 26.35 -19.87 -17.74
CA ARG A 110 26.22 -18.46 -17.34
C ARG A 110 25.17 -17.71 -18.18
N ARG A 111 25.05 -18.00 -19.49
CA ARG A 111 24.02 -17.41 -20.35
C ARG A 111 22.61 -17.92 -20.01
N GLY A 112 22.48 -19.19 -19.61
CA GLY A 112 21.21 -19.78 -19.16
C GLY A 112 20.77 -19.32 -17.78
N CYS A 113 21.72 -19.00 -16.90
CA CYS A 113 21.48 -18.35 -15.61
C CYS A 113 21.30 -16.84 -15.82
N ALA A 114 20.10 -16.40 -16.21
CA ALA A 114 19.75 -15.02 -16.53
C ALA A 114 19.95 -14.00 -15.38
N GLY A 115 21.17 -13.79 -14.86
CA GLY A 115 21.44 -12.84 -13.77
C GLY A 115 22.16 -13.39 -12.54
N PHE A 116 22.12 -14.70 -12.29
CA PHE A 116 21.92 -15.15 -10.89
C PHE A 116 23.03 -15.97 -10.24
N ALA A 117 24.18 -16.19 -10.89
CA ALA A 117 25.34 -16.70 -10.17
C ALA A 117 26.01 -15.53 -9.43
N CYS A 118 25.33 -15.06 -8.38
CA CYS A 118 25.80 -13.99 -7.51
C CYS A 118 26.97 -14.48 -6.66
N SER A 119 27.83 -13.56 -6.23
CA SER A 119 28.79 -13.84 -5.16
C SER A 119 28.03 -14.43 -3.97
N GLY A 120 28.68 -15.36 -3.27
CA GLY A 120 28.11 -16.07 -2.14
C GLY A 120 27.32 -17.32 -2.49
N SER A 121 27.09 -17.65 -3.76
CA SER A 121 26.32 -18.85 -4.11
C SER A 121 27.04 -20.12 -3.66
N THR A 122 26.33 -21.01 -2.98
CA THR A 122 26.76 -22.39 -2.70
C THR A 122 26.39 -23.32 -3.87
N PRO A 123 26.91 -24.56 -3.93
CA PRO A 123 26.43 -25.57 -4.87
C PRO A 123 24.91 -25.76 -4.82
N LEU A 124 24.34 -25.75 -3.60
CA LEU A 124 22.90 -25.83 -3.39
C LEU A 124 22.18 -24.58 -3.94
N GLY A 125 22.70 -23.38 -3.67
CA GLY A 125 22.17 -22.14 -4.23
C GLY A 125 22.14 -22.13 -5.76
N LEU A 126 23.19 -22.62 -6.42
CA LEU A 126 23.22 -22.78 -7.88
C LEU A 126 22.18 -23.79 -8.37
N ALA A 127 22.03 -24.93 -7.69
CA ALA A 127 21.03 -25.92 -8.07
C ALA A 127 19.60 -25.34 -8.02
N VAL A 128 19.31 -24.53 -6.99
CA VAL A 128 18.03 -23.83 -6.85
C VAL A 128 17.84 -22.76 -7.95
N ALA A 129 18.89 -21.99 -8.26
CA ALA A 129 18.85 -20.98 -9.32
C ALA A 129 18.58 -21.62 -10.70
N LEU A 130 19.21 -22.76 -10.98
CA LEU A 130 19.04 -23.56 -12.20
C LEU A 130 17.75 -24.38 -12.24
N LYS A 131 16.94 -24.33 -11.17
CA LYS A 131 15.73 -25.15 -10.98
C LYS A 131 16.00 -26.67 -11.08
N ASP A 132 17.20 -27.11 -10.72
CA ASP A 132 17.59 -28.52 -10.72
C ASP A 132 17.20 -29.22 -9.40
N VAL A 133 15.93 -29.63 -9.31
CA VAL A 133 15.35 -30.34 -8.16
C VAL A 133 16.17 -31.56 -7.74
N ARG A 134 16.75 -32.30 -8.69
CA ARG A 134 17.48 -33.54 -8.40
C ARG A 134 18.82 -33.25 -7.75
N SER A 135 19.58 -32.31 -8.28
CA SER A 135 20.86 -31.89 -7.69
C SER A 135 20.65 -31.28 -6.30
N ALA A 136 19.65 -30.42 -6.15
CA ALA A 136 19.31 -29.83 -4.85
C ALA A 136 18.94 -30.91 -3.81
N ARG A 137 18.16 -31.92 -4.20
CA ARG A 137 17.82 -33.06 -3.34
C ARG A 137 19.06 -33.82 -2.87
N VAL A 138 19.95 -34.20 -3.79
CA VAL A 138 21.17 -34.95 -3.45
C VAL A 138 22.05 -34.15 -2.49
N LEU A 139 22.22 -32.85 -2.73
CA LEU A 139 23.01 -31.98 -1.86
C LEU A 139 22.38 -31.85 -0.46
N LEU A 140 21.06 -31.69 -0.36
CA LEU A 140 20.36 -31.62 0.93
C LEU A 140 20.38 -32.95 1.70
N GLU A 141 20.22 -34.08 1.02
CA GLU A 141 20.33 -35.42 1.60
C GLU A 141 21.77 -35.72 2.07
N ALA A 142 22.77 -35.11 1.42
CA ALA A 142 24.17 -35.14 1.84
C ALA A 142 24.49 -34.21 3.03
N GLY A 143 23.53 -33.42 3.51
CA GLY A 143 23.72 -32.50 4.64
C GLY A 143 24.22 -31.10 4.27
N ALA A 144 24.09 -30.67 3.01
CA ALA A 144 24.33 -29.27 2.66
C ALA A 144 23.38 -28.36 3.45
N ASP A 145 23.90 -27.30 4.05
CA ASP A 145 23.10 -26.37 4.85
C ASP A 145 22.20 -25.53 3.92
N PRO A 146 20.86 -25.61 4.01
CA PRO A 146 19.96 -24.82 3.18
C PRO A 146 20.04 -23.30 3.46
N ASN A 147 20.73 -22.90 4.53
CA ASN A 147 20.98 -21.52 4.92
C ASN A 147 22.41 -21.05 4.60
N ALA A 148 23.28 -21.94 4.13
CA ALA A 148 24.64 -21.60 3.76
C ALA A 148 24.64 -20.69 2.52
N GLY A 149 25.44 -19.64 2.58
CA GLY A 149 25.46 -18.60 1.56
C GLY A 149 26.37 -17.45 1.95
N GLY A 150 26.68 -16.61 0.97
CA GLY A 150 27.42 -15.37 1.24
C GLY A 150 26.57 -14.31 1.92
N SER A 151 27.10 -13.09 1.99
CA SER A 151 26.50 -11.97 2.72
C SER A 151 25.08 -11.58 2.29
N SER A 152 24.61 -12.02 1.11
CA SER A 152 23.31 -11.63 0.54
C SER A 152 22.52 -12.76 -0.12
N SER A 153 23.03 -13.99 -0.17
CA SER A 153 22.45 -15.05 -1.02
C SER A 153 22.36 -16.39 -0.29
N THR A 154 21.18 -16.70 0.28
CA THR A 154 20.84 -18.07 0.67
C THR A 154 20.22 -18.81 -0.52
N PRO A 155 20.23 -20.16 -0.54
CA PRO A 155 19.54 -20.96 -1.54
C PRO A 155 18.08 -20.52 -1.77
N MET A 156 17.39 -20.11 -0.71
CA MET A 156 16.01 -19.63 -0.79
C MET A 156 15.87 -18.33 -1.60
N CYS A 157 16.84 -17.42 -1.59
CA CYS A 157 16.83 -16.19 -2.40
C CYS A 157 16.69 -16.45 -3.91
N PHE A 158 17.13 -17.63 -4.38
CA PHE A 158 17.09 -18.00 -5.80
C PHE A 158 15.74 -18.58 -6.25
N LEU A 159 14.79 -18.77 -5.33
CA LEU A 159 13.42 -19.15 -5.64
C LEU A 159 12.59 -17.96 -6.15
N ARG A 160 13.00 -17.31 -7.24
CA ARG A 160 12.14 -16.32 -7.90
C ARG A 160 11.01 -16.99 -8.68
N GLY A 161 9.79 -16.46 -8.53
CA GLY A 161 8.70 -16.70 -9.48
C GLY A 161 9.02 -16.02 -10.81
N GLY A 162 8.66 -16.65 -11.93
CA GLY A 162 8.72 -15.97 -13.23
C GLY A 162 7.88 -14.69 -13.20
N ARG A 163 8.21 -13.71 -14.04
CA ARG A 163 7.52 -12.39 -14.12
C ARG A 163 6.00 -12.46 -14.38
N GLN A 164 5.41 -13.65 -14.57
CA GLN A 164 4.03 -13.85 -15.00
C GLN A 164 3.14 -14.57 -13.97
N GLY A 165 3.48 -14.55 -12.67
CA GLY A 165 2.63 -15.12 -11.61
C GLY A 165 2.49 -16.65 -11.61
N LEU A 166 2.89 -17.33 -12.70
CA LEU A 166 2.95 -18.78 -12.80
C LEU A 166 4.26 -19.30 -12.20
N VAL A 167 4.15 -19.89 -11.02
CA VAL A 167 5.27 -20.58 -10.39
C VAL A 167 5.43 -21.96 -11.01
N ALA A 168 6.58 -22.15 -11.67
CA ALA A 168 6.97 -23.44 -12.21
C ALA A 168 6.89 -24.55 -11.14
N PRO A 169 6.39 -25.76 -11.46
CA PRO A 169 6.31 -26.87 -10.52
C PRO A 169 7.63 -27.18 -9.80
N ALA A 170 8.76 -27.04 -10.50
CA ALA A 170 10.09 -27.20 -9.94
C ALA A 170 10.37 -26.23 -8.77
N THR A 171 9.92 -24.98 -8.84
CA THR A 171 10.11 -23.99 -7.77
C THR A 171 9.31 -24.37 -6.52
N ARG A 172 8.08 -24.88 -6.66
CA ARG A 172 7.30 -25.41 -5.53
C ARG A 172 8.00 -26.61 -4.88
N GLN A 173 8.52 -27.53 -5.69
CA GLN A 173 9.25 -28.69 -5.19
C GLN A 173 10.53 -28.29 -4.46
N LEU A 174 11.30 -27.34 -5.01
CA LEU A 174 12.51 -26.81 -4.38
C LEU A 174 12.20 -26.09 -3.07
N LEU A 175 11.13 -25.26 -3.03
CA LEU A 175 10.69 -24.63 -1.79
C LEU A 175 10.37 -25.68 -0.73
N GLY A 176 9.58 -26.70 -1.08
CA GLY A 176 9.23 -27.78 -0.16
C GLY A 176 10.45 -28.58 0.31
N LEU A 177 11.45 -28.80 -0.56
CA LEU A 177 12.70 -29.45 -0.18
C LEU A 177 13.50 -28.59 0.81
N LEU A 178 13.72 -27.32 0.50
CA LEU A 178 14.46 -26.41 1.36
C LEU A 178 13.81 -26.30 2.75
N LEU A 179 12.50 -26.08 2.81
CA LEU A 179 11.76 -25.98 4.07
C LEU A 179 11.81 -27.27 4.90
N ARG A 180 11.77 -28.46 4.26
CA ARG A 180 11.91 -29.75 4.96
C ARG A 180 13.27 -29.96 5.59
N HIS A 181 14.32 -29.39 5.00
CA HIS A 181 15.69 -29.50 5.52
C HIS A 181 16.08 -28.33 6.44
N GLY A 182 15.13 -27.49 6.87
CA GLY A 182 15.39 -26.42 7.83
C GLY A 182 15.86 -25.10 7.22
N ALA A 183 15.49 -24.82 5.96
CA ALA A 183 15.70 -23.49 5.39
C ALA A 183 14.91 -22.44 6.19
N ASP A 184 15.62 -21.43 6.68
CA ASP A 184 15.05 -20.26 7.33
C ASP A 184 14.66 -19.23 6.25
N CYS A 185 13.36 -19.05 6.08
CA CYS A 185 12.81 -18.11 5.13
C CYS A 185 12.90 -16.64 5.54
N LEU A 186 13.26 -16.35 6.79
CA LEU A 186 13.44 -15.00 7.31
C LEU A 186 14.92 -14.57 7.32
N ARG A 187 15.86 -15.50 7.12
CA ARG A 187 17.32 -15.22 7.11
C ARG A 187 17.82 -14.51 5.85
N ILE A 188 16.94 -14.13 4.93
CA ILE A 188 17.37 -13.46 3.71
C ILE A 188 17.99 -12.11 4.12
N LYS A 189 19.11 -11.71 3.51
CA LYS A 189 19.77 -10.43 3.81
C LYS A 189 19.61 -9.43 2.64
N GLY A 190 19.37 -8.15 2.96
CA GLY A 190 19.44 -7.01 2.02
C GLY A 190 18.10 -6.40 1.59
N HIS A 191 18.15 -5.39 0.71
CA HIS A 191 16.97 -4.63 0.23
C HIS A 191 15.95 -5.45 -0.57
N SER A 192 16.27 -6.70 -0.93
CA SER A 192 15.37 -7.60 -1.66
C SER A 192 14.33 -8.29 -0.79
N LEU A 193 14.36 -8.13 0.54
CA LEU A 193 13.46 -8.87 1.44
C LEU A 193 12.01 -8.44 1.37
N TYR A 194 11.75 -7.14 1.24
CA TYR A 194 10.38 -6.63 1.08
C TYR A 194 9.75 -7.22 -0.18
N SER A 195 10.54 -7.31 -1.24
CA SER A 195 10.18 -7.97 -2.50
C SER A 195 10.00 -9.48 -2.31
N PHE A 196 10.75 -10.14 -1.42
CA PHE A 196 10.74 -11.59 -1.28
C PHE A 196 9.41 -12.14 -0.74
N LEU A 197 8.99 -11.79 0.48
CA LEU A 197 7.74 -12.32 1.03
C LEU A 197 6.54 -11.86 0.21
N TRP A 198 6.54 -10.60 -0.22
CA TRP A 198 5.50 -10.06 -1.08
C TRP A 198 5.37 -10.84 -2.40
N HIS A 199 6.49 -11.15 -3.08
CA HIS A 199 6.44 -11.98 -4.29
C HIS A 199 5.98 -13.41 -4.00
N PHE A 200 6.32 -13.98 -2.85
CA PHE A 200 5.89 -15.34 -2.49
C PHE A 200 4.38 -15.39 -2.26
N VAL A 201 3.84 -14.45 -1.47
CA VAL A 201 2.41 -14.34 -1.22
C VAL A 201 1.64 -14.17 -2.53
N ASN A 202 2.12 -13.31 -3.43
CA ASN A 202 1.46 -13.07 -4.72
C ASN A 202 1.70 -14.15 -5.79
N SER A 203 2.68 -15.05 -5.60
CA SER A 203 3.02 -16.10 -6.59
C SER A 203 2.41 -17.47 -6.26
N GLY A 204 1.58 -17.56 -5.21
CA GLY A 204 0.99 -18.82 -4.76
C GLY A 204 1.98 -19.77 -4.06
N LEU A 205 3.22 -19.35 -3.83
CA LEU A 205 4.17 -20.03 -2.93
C LEU A 205 3.96 -19.64 -1.46
N GLY A 206 3.35 -18.47 -1.22
CA GLY A 206 3.17 -17.91 0.11
C GLY A 206 2.38 -18.83 1.03
N THR A 207 1.40 -19.57 0.52
CA THR A 207 0.63 -20.52 1.34
C THR A 207 1.50 -21.61 1.96
N SER A 208 2.45 -22.17 1.20
CA SER A 208 3.38 -23.20 1.71
C SER A 208 4.37 -22.62 2.71
N LEU A 209 4.83 -21.39 2.47
CA LEU A 209 5.75 -20.68 3.34
C LEU A 209 5.09 -20.32 4.68
N LEU A 210 3.90 -19.72 4.62
CA LEU A 210 3.12 -19.34 5.79
C LEU A 210 2.69 -20.57 6.59
N ALA A 211 2.30 -21.66 5.94
CA ALA A 211 2.01 -22.92 6.63
C ALA A 211 3.26 -23.50 7.34
N HIS A 212 4.45 -23.32 6.77
CA HIS A 212 5.69 -23.71 7.44
C HIS A 212 6.00 -22.82 8.65
N LEU A 213 5.93 -21.50 8.48
CA LEU A 213 6.11 -20.52 9.57
C LEU A 213 5.09 -20.73 10.69
N GLU A 214 3.83 -21.02 10.35
CA GLU A 214 2.78 -21.29 11.33
C GLU A 214 3.05 -22.57 12.13
N ARG A 215 3.58 -23.62 11.48
CA ARG A 215 4.05 -24.82 12.19
C ARG A 215 5.20 -24.51 13.14
N GLN A 216 6.17 -23.70 12.72
CA GLN A 216 7.26 -23.26 13.59
C GLN A 216 6.74 -22.42 14.77
N ARG A 217 5.78 -21.52 14.53
CA ARG A 217 5.11 -20.73 15.57
C ARG A 217 4.40 -21.64 16.57
N ALA A 218 3.60 -22.58 16.09
CA ALA A 218 2.85 -23.53 16.93
C ALA A 218 3.79 -24.44 17.74
N ALA A 219 4.96 -24.78 17.21
CA ALA A 219 6.00 -25.53 17.90
C ALA A 219 6.88 -24.68 18.84
N GLY A 220 6.69 -23.36 18.88
CA GLY A 220 7.54 -22.44 19.65
C GLY A 220 8.97 -22.29 19.12
N THR A 221 9.25 -22.75 17.90
CA THR A 221 10.58 -22.72 17.28
C THR A 221 10.79 -21.49 16.39
N LEU A 222 9.73 -20.75 16.05
CA LEU A 222 9.84 -19.51 15.29
C LEU A 222 10.43 -18.41 16.17
N GLN A 223 11.66 -18.00 15.85
CA GLN A 223 12.38 -16.95 16.58
C GLN A 223 12.55 -15.72 15.69
N LEU A 224 12.06 -14.57 16.14
CA LEU A 224 12.23 -13.29 15.45
C LEU A 224 13.30 -12.47 16.17
N ALA A 225 14.56 -12.74 15.83
CA ALA A 225 15.72 -12.18 16.54
C ALA A 225 15.99 -10.69 16.23
N SER A 226 15.26 -10.09 15.28
CA SER A 226 15.48 -8.70 14.87
C SER A 226 14.17 -8.00 14.48
N VAL A 227 14.18 -6.66 14.58
CA VAL A 227 13.07 -5.81 14.13
C VAL A 227 12.79 -6.04 12.64
N ALA A 228 13.84 -6.14 11.82
CA ALA A 228 13.74 -6.41 10.40
C ALA A 228 12.98 -7.73 10.11
N THR A 229 13.35 -8.83 10.77
CA THR A 229 12.69 -10.13 10.58
C THR A 229 11.24 -10.12 11.05
N ALA A 230 10.95 -9.38 12.13
CA ALA A 230 9.59 -9.31 12.66
C ALA A 230 8.68 -8.43 11.80
N LEU A 231 9.17 -7.30 11.27
CA LEU A 231 8.45 -6.48 10.28
C LEU A 231 8.17 -7.25 8.99
N GLN A 232 9.08 -8.10 8.54
CA GLN A 232 8.87 -8.92 7.36
C GLN A 232 7.76 -9.95 7.55
N LEU A 233 7.80 -10.68 8.67
CA LEU A 233 6.73 -11.63 8.98
C LEU A 233 5.39 -10.90 9.12
N LEU A 234 5.39 -9.72 9.74
CA LEU A 234 4.22 -8.87 9.87
C LEU A 234 3.64 -8.53 8.49
N ASP A 235 4.46 -8.01 7.57
CA ASP A 235 4.06 -7.66 6.21
C ASP A 235 3.50 -8.85 5.41
N GLY A 236 4.20 -9.98 5.47
CA GLY A 236 3.77 -11.22 4.81
C GLY A 236 2.46 -11.77 5.38
N ALA A 237 2.29 -11.72 6.71
CA ALA A 237 1.06 -12.15 7.38
C ALA A 237 -0.12 -11.24 7.05
N ILE A 238 0.09 -9.94 6.96
CA ILE A 238 -0.92 -8.95 6.56
C ILE A 238 -1.36 -9.18 5.12
N THR A 239 -0.39 -9.27 4.21
CA THR A 239 -0.64 -9.48 2.78
C THR A 239 -1.40 -10.78 2.52
N ALA A 240 -1.26 -11.78 3.40
CA ALA A 240 -1.99 -13.05 3.28
C ALA A 240 -3.23 -13.16 4.20
N GLY A 241 -3.52 -12.14 5.02
CA GLY A 241 -4.61 -12.19 6.00
C GLY A 241 -4.43 -13.24 7.11
N HIS A 242 -3.20 -13.66 7.40
CA HIS A 242 -2.87 -14.75 8.31
C HIS A 242 -2.73 -14.27 9.78
N LEU A 243 -3.86 -14.12 10.46
CA LEU A 243 -3.96 -13.50 11.78
C LEU A 243 -3.02 -14.07 12.88
N PRO A 244 -2.80 -15.39 13.04
CA PRO A 244 -1.91 -15.91 14.09
C PRO A 244 -0.44 -15.47 13.95
N LEU A 245 0.10 -15.54 12.73
CA LEU A 245 1.44 -15.07 12.40
C LEU A 245 1.57 -13.56 12.57
N PHE A 246 0.53 -12.82 12.18
CA PHE A 246 0.45 -11.37 12.40
C PHE A 246 0.57 -11.02 13.89
N SER A 247 -0.25 -11.64 14.74
CA SER A 247 -0.21 -11.38 16.19
C SER A 247 1.13 -11.74 16.81
N HIS A 248 1.74 -12.86 16.38
CA HIS A 248 3.06 -13.26 16.84
C HIS A 248 4.16 -12.27 16.42
N ALA A 249 4.16 -11.83 15.15
CA ALA A 249 5.12 -10.86 14.65
C ALA A 249 4.99 -9.50 15.37
N LEU A 250 3.76 -9.05 15.61
CA LEU A 250 3.50 -7.80 16.33
C LEU A 250 3.97 -7.86 17.79
N ALA A 251 3.67 -8.97 18.49
CA ALA A 251 4.13 -9.17 19.86
C ALA A 251 5.67 -9.21 19.96
N ALA A 252 6.33 -9.89 19.00
CA ALA A 252 7.79 -9.92 18.93
C ALA A 252 8.38 -8.52 18.68
N LEU A 253 7.78 -7.73 17.78
CA LEU A 253 8.20 -6.33 17.56
C LEU A 253 8.09 -5.48 18.83
N GLN A 254 6.99 -5.61 19.56
CA GLN A 254 6.79 -4.90 20.82
C GLN A 254 7.78 -5.35 21.89
N GLY A 255 8.10 -6.65 21.96
CA GLY A 255 9.09 -7.19 22.88
C GLY A 255 10.51 -6.71 22.57
N LEU A 256 10.91 -6.74 21.29
CA LEU A 256 12.19 -6.20 20.82
C LEU A 256 12.31 -4.70 21.09
N ALA A 257 11.19 -3.98 21.01
CA ALA A 257 11.11 -2.56 21.30
C ALA A 257 11.26 -2.22 22.78
N ALA A 258 10.76 -3.08 23.66
CA ALA A 258 10.79 -2.90 25.11
C ALA A 258 12.11 -3.34 25.76
N ALA A 259 12.97 -4.09 25.05
CA ALA A 259 14.20 -4.63 25.60
C ALA A 259 15.18 -3.51 25.97
N PRO A 260 15.56 -3.35 27.26
CA PRO A 260 16.34 -2.21 27.76
C PRO A 260 17.82 -2.18 27.33
N GLY A 261 18.20 -2.97 26.32
CA GLY A 261 19.57 -3.17 25.85
C GLY A 261 19.88 -2.62 24.46
N GLY A 262 18.95 -1.90 23.82
CA GLY A 262 19.27 -1.14 22.62
C GLY A 262 20.38 -0.14 22.97
N GLN A 263 21.59 -0.37 22.43
CA GLN A 263 22.76 0.43 22.79
C GLN A 263 22.40 1.91 22.69
N PRO A 264 22.50 2.68 23.79
CA PRO A 264 22.29 4.11 23.72
C PRO A 264 23.33 4.65 22.75
N THR A 265 22.87 5.15 21.59
CA THR A 265 23.68 6.02 20.77
C THR A 265 24.15 7.15 21.70
N ALA A 266 25.46 7.30 21.81
CA ALA A 266 26.11 8.10 22.84
C ALA A 266 25.76 9.59 22.71
N ALA A 267 24.64 10.01 23.26
CA ALA A 267 24.28 11.41 23.50
C ALA A 267 23.31 11.45 24.69
N GLY A 268 23.86 11.70 25.87
CA GLY A 268 23.20 11.47 27.15
C GLY A 268 22.08 12.44 27.51
N GLY A 269 21.23 11.99 28.43
CA GLY A 269 20.51 12.85 29.36
C GLY A 269 18.98 12.76 29.33
N ARG A 270 18.44 11.76 30.07
CA ARG A 270 17.25 11.78 30.95
C ARG A 270 16.47 10.46 30.82
N ALA A 271 16.23 9.83 31.97
CA ALA A 271 15.38 8.66 32.12
C ALA A 271 13.89 9.05 31.92
N GLY A 272 13.52 9.32 30.67
CA GLY A 272 12.13 9.33 30.22
C GLY A 272 11.81 8.00 29.56
N ALA A 273 10.53 7.61 29.53
CA ALA A 273 10.05 6.40 28.86
C ALA A 273 10.77 6.20 27.51
N GLN A 274 11.47 5.06 27.36
CA GLN A 274 12.22 4.75 26.15
C GLN A 274 11.26 4.67 24.96
N GLN A 275 11.20 5.74 24.16
CA GLN A 275 10.48 5.74 22.90
C GLN A 275 11.22 4.84 21.92
N LEU A 276 10.52 3.88 21.33
CA LEU A 276 11.10 2.99 20.33
C LEU A 276 11.50 3.78 19.08
N GLN A 277 12.78 4.05 18.87
CA GLN A 277 13.27 4.62 17.62
C GLN A 277 13.49 3.53 16.58
N LEU A 278 12.58 3.45 15.60
CA LEU A 278 12.83 2.66 14.39
C LEU A 278 13.83 3.40 13.51
N ALA A 279 14.76 2.65 12.90
CA ALA A 279 15.64 3.24 11.90
C ALA A 279 14.79 3.74 10.71
N PRO A 280 15.19 4.80 9.99
CA PRO A 280 14.46 5.29 8.82
C PRO A 280 13.98 4.21 7.83
N PRO A 281 14.78 3.19 7.43
CA PRO A 281 14.29 2.14 6.54
C PRO A 281 13.19 1.26 7.17
N GLU A 282 13.25 1.00 8.47
CA GLU A 282 12.24 0.22 9.19
C GLU A 282 10.92 0.98 9.30
N PHE A 283 10.99 2.30 9.49
CA PHE A 283 9.83 3.19 9.45
C PHE A 283 9.09 3.09 8.10
N TYR A 284 9.83 3.18 6.98
CA TYR A 284 9.21 3.06 5.66
C TYR A 284 8.55 1.70 5.46
N VAL A 285 9.19 0.62 5.92
CA VAL A 285 8.62 -0.73 5.87
C VAL A 285 7.33 -0.78 6.69
N PHE A 286 7.35 -0.35 7.96
CA PHE A 286 6.17 -0.38 8.81
C PHE A 286 5.01 0.47 8.25
N ARG A 287 5.31 1.68 7.75
CA ARG A 287 4.31 2.53 7.07
C ARG A 287 3.68 1.79 5.89
N ASN A 288 4.49 1.22 5.00
CA ASN A 288 3.97 0.49 3.84
C ASN A 288 3.18 -0.75 4.24
N THR A 289 3.61 -1.45 5.29
CA THR A 289 2.90 -2.60 5.85
C THR A 289 1.54 -2.21 6.44
N LEU A 290 1.47 -1.06 7.11
CA LEU A 290 0.20 -0.52 7.60
C LEU A 290 -0.73 -0.15 6.44
N LEU A 291 -0.20 0.51 5.41
CA LEU A 291 -0.95 0.79 4.20
C LEU A 291 -1.42 -0.50 3.52
N ALA A 292 -0.59 -1.53 3.46
CA ALA A 292 -0.97 -2.82 2.89
C ALA A 292 -2.11 -3.47 3.70
N ALA A 293 -2.10 -3.37 5.03
CA ALA A 293 -3.19 -3.86 5.87
C ALA A 293 -4.51 -3.13 5.60
N VAL A 294 -4.41 -1.82 5.42
CA VAL A 294 -5.53 -0.91 5.16
C VAL A 294 -6.16 -1.17 3.79
N HIS A 295 -5.33 -1.42 2.76
CA HIS A 295 -5.79 -1.69 1.39
C HIS A 295 -6.14 -3.15 1.12
N SER A 296 -5.91 -4.06 2.08
CA SER A 296 -6.09 -5.49 1.86
C SER A 296 -7.57 -5.86 1.72
N ALA A 297 -7.91 -6.63 0.69
CA ALA A 297 -9.25 -7.14 0.46
C ALA A 297 -9.60 -8.38 1.32
N HIS A 298 -8.69 -8.85 2.18
CA HIS A 298 -8.91 -10.05 2.98
C HIS A 298 -9.94 -9.82 4.10
N ALA A 299 -10.70 -10.86 4.45
CA ALA A 299 -11.70 -10.81 5.53
C ALA A 299 -11.11 -10.40 6.90
N SER A 300 -9.83 -10.75 7.15
CA SER A 300 -9.10 -10.40 8.37
C SER A 300 -8.57 -8.96 8.39
N ALA A 301 -8.56 -8.25 7.25
CA ALA A 301 -7.93 -6.94 7.12
C ALA A 301 -8.43 -5.89 8.14
N PRO A 302 -9.75 -5.77 8.41
CA PRO A 302 -10.23 -4.81 9.41
C PRO A 302 -9.71 -5.09 10.82
N GLN A 303 -9.60 -6.37 11.20
CA GLN A 303 -9.10 -6.77 12.51
C GLN A 303 -7.59 -6.52 12.63
N ILE A 304 -6.84 -6.89 11.59
CA ILE A 304 -5.39 -6.64 11.49
C ILE A 304 -5.11 -5.14 11.60
N ALA A 305 -5.80 -4.33 10.80
CA ALA A 305 -5.62 -2.90 10.82
C ALA A 305 -6.00 -2.28 12.16
N ARG A 306 -7.15 -2.64 12.76
CA ARG A 306 -7.52 -2.20 14.12
C ARG A 306 -6.43 -2.52 15.14
N THR A 307 -5.84 -3.71 15.06
CA THR A 307 -4.79 -4.13 15.98
C THR A 307 -3.49 -3.35 15.77
N LEU A 308 -3.07 -3.13 14.52
CA LEU A 308 -1.90 -2.29 14.21
C LEU A 308 -2.11 -0.85 14.66
N LEU A 309 -3.29 -0.30 14.40
CA LEU A 309 -3.60 1.09 14.67
C LEU A 309 -3.72 1.39 16.17
N SER A 310 -4.08 0.38 16.96
CA SER A 310 -4.14 0.47 18.43
C SER A 310 -2.83 0.09 19.13
N CYS A 311 -1.82 -0.42 18.40
CA CYS A 311 -0.58 -0.85 19.04
C CYS A 311 0.32 0.34 19.42
N GLN A 312 1.02 0.23 20.55
CA GLN A 312 1.94 1.26 21.06
C GLN A 312 2.99 1.68 20.03
N LEU A 313 3.45 0.73 19.19
CA LEU A 313 4.41 0.97 18.11
C LEU A 313 3.89 2.02 17.11
N ALA A 314 2.63 1.92 16.68
CA ALA A 314 2.04 2.88 15.77
C ALA A 314 1.96 4.28 16.42
N LEU A 315 1.66 4.34 17.71
CA LEU A 315 1.59 5.58 18.49
C LEU A 315 2.97 6.24 18.72
N ASP A 316 4.00 5.44 18.94
CA ASP A 316 5.36 5.95 19.12
C ASP A 316 5.93 6.45 17.78
N LEU A 317 5.66 5.74 16.68
CA LEU A 317 6.03 6.19 15.34
C LEU A 317 5.32 7.46 14.92
N ALA A 318 4.03 7.54 15.23
CA ALA A 318 3.22 8.73 15.09
C ALA A 318 3.88 9.96 15.74
N ARG A 319 4.38 9.80 16.98
CA ARG A 319 5.07 10.87 17.72
C ARG A 319 6.44 11.24 17.12
N GLN A 320 7.17 10.27 16.55
CA GLN A 320 8.49 10.52 15.97
C GLN A 320 8.44 11.23 14.62
N GLN A 321 7.40 10.98 13.84
CA GLN A 321 7.22 11.55 12.50
C GLN A 321 5.82 12.18 12.39
N PRO A 322 5.56 13.30 13.10
CA PRO A 322 4.24 13.92 13.14
C PRO A 322 3.76 14.35 11.75
N ARG A 323 4.67 14.59 10.80
CA ARG A 323 4.34 14.94 9.40
C ARG A 323 3.78 13.77 8.59
N CYS A 324 4.18 12.53 8.88
CA CYS A 324 3.76 11.37 8.09
C CYS A 324 2.42 10.79 8.53
N LEU A 325 1.98 11.14 9.74
CA LEU A 325 0.80 10.57 10.34
C LEU A 325 -0.52 11.14 9.78
N PRO A 326 -0.66 12.45 9.48
CA PRO A 326 -1.82 12.95 8.76
C PRO A 326 -2.01 12.23 7.41
N ASP A 327 -0.92 12.03 6.66
CA ASP A 327 -0.97 11.29 5.37
C ASP A 327 -1.47 9.86 5.58
N LEU A 328 -0.97 9.18 6.62
CA LEU A 328 -1.40 7.83 6.97
C LEU A 328 -2.85 7.78 7.44
N LEU A 329 -3.29 8.74 8.24
CA LEU A 329 -4.68 8.85 8.71
C LEU A 329 -5.61 9.06 7.52
N VAL A 330 -5.25 9.96 6.59
CA VAL A 330 -5.98 10.16 5.33
C VAL A 330 -6.09 8.86 4.57
N GLU A 331 -4.99 8.12 4.42
CA GLU A 331 -5.00 6.85 3.70
C GLU A 331 -5.89 5.80 4.40
N VAL A 332 -5.84 5.71 5.74
CA VAL A 332 -6.74 4.85 6.52
C VAL A 332 -8.21 5.24 6.33
N LEU A 333 -8.50 6.55 6.29
CA LEU A 333 -9.85 7.08 6.09
C LEU A 333 -10.37 6.84 4.67
N ARG A 334 -9.48 6.77 3.67
CA ARG A 334 -9.83 6.43 2.29
C ARG A 334 -10.28 4.97 2.12
N CYS A 335 -9.68 4.04 2.85
CA CYS A 335 -9.69 2.64 2.40
C CYS A 335 -10.88 1.77 2.80
N SER A 336 -11.81 2.19 3.67
CA SER A 336 -13.11 1.51 3.81
C SER A 336 -13.97 2.18 4.88
N ARG A 337 -15.30 2.18 4.66
CA ARG A 337 -16.31 2.42 5.71
C ARG A 337 -16.07 1.62 7.00
N ARG A 338 -15.54 0.39 6.90
CA ARG A 338 -15.27 -0.50 8.05
C ARG A 338 -14.04 -0.09 8.88
N MET A 339 -13.14 0.70 8.29
CA MET A 339 -11.90 1.13 8.93
C MET A 339 -12.01 2.50 9.60
N ARG A 340 -13.06 3.27 9.31
CA ARG A 340 -13.32 4.57 9.95
C ARG A 340 -13.36 4.48 11.47
N GLU A 341 -14.01 3.43 12.02
CA GLU A 341 -14.05 3.16 13.47
C GLU A 341 -12.66 2.96 14.09
N ALA A 342 -11.68 2.49 13.31
CA ALA A 342 -10.31 2.27 13.76
C ALA A 342 -9.43 3.52 13.64
N ALA A 343 -9.79 4.46 12.77
CA ALA A 343 -9.07 5.72 12.54
C ALA A 343 -9.18 6.68 13.73
N LEU A 344 -10.36 6.72 14.35
CA LEU A 344 -10.72 7.56 15.50
C LEU A 344 -9.79 7.36 16.71
N PRO A 345 -9.54 6.11 17.18
CA PRO A 345 -8.57 5.85 18.25
C PRO A 345 -7.14 6.31 17.96
N LEU A 346 -6.63 6.20 16.72
CA LEU A 346 -5.28 6.71 16.42
C LEU A 346 -5.24 8.22 16.55
N HIS A 347 -6.26 8.89 16.03
CA HIS A 347 -6.31 10.35 16.09
C HIS A 347 -6.20 10.81 17.54
N ALA A 348 -7.00 10.21 18.43
CA ALA A 348 -6.95 10.49 19.86
C ALA A 348 -5.60 10.14 20.50
N ALA A 349 -5.05 8.97 20.19
CA ALA A 349 -3.87 8.44 20.88
C ALA A 349 -2.53 9.03 20.39
N ALA A 350 -2.48 9.49 19.14
CA ALA A 350 -1.29 10.09 18.57
C ALA A 350 -1.15 11.59 18.86
N GLY A 351 -2.16 12.22 19.47
CA GLY A 351 -2.13 13.66 19.76
C GLY A 351 -2.07 14.53 18.50
N VAL A 352 -2.54 14.00 17.37
CA VAL A 352 -2.68 14.80 16.15
C VAL A 352 -3.71 15.85 16.41
N SER A 353 -3.42 17.12 16.10
CA SER A 353 -4.44 18.14 16.22
C SER A 353 -5.60 17.81 15.26
N PRO A 354 -6.87 17.93 15.68
CA PRO A 354 -8.02 17.78 14.78
C PRO A 354 -7.87 18.63 13.51
N ARG A 355 -7.21 19.79 13.63
CA ARG A 355 -6.81 20.67 12.53
C ARG A 355 -5.98 19.95 11.47
N ASP A 356 -4.87 19.33 11.83
CA ASP A 356 -3.97 18.70 10.86
C ASP A 356 -4.64 17.51 10.17
N ALA A 357 -5.43 16.74 10.92
CA ALA A 357 -6.24 15.65 10.36
C ALA A 357 -7.26 16.14 9.34
N LEU A 358 -7.97 17.23 9.63
CA LEU A 358 -8.96 17.83 8.71
C LEU A 358 -8.30 18.50 7.50
N LEU A 359 -7.15 19.17 7.68
CA LEU A 359 -6.39 19.75 6.58
C LEU A 359 -5.85 18.66 5.63
N ALA A 360 -5.50 17.49 6.16
CA ALA A 360 -5.11 16.34 5.38
C ALA A 360 -6.31 15.68 4.69
N ALA A 361 -7.43 15.52 5.39
CA ALA A 361 -8.64 14.91 4.84
C ALA A 361 -9.26 15.74 3.71
N THR A 362 -9.20 17.06 3.81
CA THR A 362 -9.60 17.98 2.72
C THR A 362 -8.64 17.94 1.53
N HIS A 363 -7.40 17.46 1.71
CA HIS A 363 -6.44 17.31 0.63
C HIS A 363 -6.64 16.04 -0.20
N GLY A 364 -7.21 15.00 0.40
CA GLY A 364 -7.32 13.70 -0.24
C GLY A 364 -8.68 13.36 -0.83
N ASP A 365 -8.74 12.29 -1.61
CA ASP A 365 -9.97 11.59 -2.00
C ASP A 365 -10.63 10.87 -0.80
N VAL A 366 -10.85 11.59 0.30
CA VAL A 366 -11.47 11.05 1.52
C VAL A 366 -12.98 11.11 1.40
N GLU A 367 -13.66 9.97 1.54
CA GLU A 367 -15.12 9.93 1.49
C GLU A 367 -15.77 10.94 2.46
N PRO A 368 -16.90 11.57 2.09
CA PRO A 368 -17.54 12.59 2.93
C PRO A 368 -17.86 12.12 4.35
N ASP A 369 -18.29 10.88 4.52
CA ASP A 369 -18.57 10.32 5.85
C ASP A 369 -17.32 10.26 6.76
N ALA A 370 -16.13 10.05 6.18
CA ALA A 370 -14.89 10.03 6.94
C ALA A 370 -14.51 11.45 7.39
N LEU A 371 -14.76 12.46 6.55
CA LEU A 371 -14.67 13.85 6.96
C LEU A 371 -15.69 14.19 8.07
N ALA A 372 -16.93 13.72 7.96
CA ALA A 372 -17.96 13.89 9.00
C ALA A 372 -17.52 13.29 10.34
N ALA A 373 -16.94 12.08 10.32
CA ALA A 373 -16.40 11.44 11.51
C ALA A 373 -15.25 12.23 12.15
N LEU A 374 -14.38 12.86 11.36
CA LEU A 374 -13.34 13.75 11.87
C LEU A 374 -13.93 15.03 12.47
N LEU A 375 -14.94 15.63 11.84
CA LEU A 375 -15.62 16.82 12.36
C LEU A 375 -16.34 16.53 13.68
N ALA A 376 -16.89 15.32 13.84
CA ALA A 376 -17.52 14.88 15.08
C ALA A 376 -16.53 14.77 16.27
N LEU A 377 -15.23 14.65 16.02
CA LEU A 377 -14.19 14.70 17.06
C LEU A 377 -13.92 16.12 17.56
N GLY A 378 -14.38 17.12 16.81
CA GLY A 378 -14.25 18.53 17.14
C GLY A 378 -13.93 19.35 15.90
N SER A 379 -14.65 20.46 15.71
CA SER A 379 -14.31 21.49 14.73
C SER A 379 -13.14 22.32 15.28
N PRO A 380 -11.92 22.21 14.75
CA PRO A 380 -10.81 23.04 15.18
C PRO A 380 -11.13 24.50 14.86
N ALA A 381 -10.69 25.41 15.73
CA ALA A 381 -10.63 26.81 15.38
C ALA A 381 -9.75 26.95 14.12
N VAL A 382 -10.33 27.44 13.03
CA VAL A 382 -9.58 27.70 11.80
C VAL A 382 -8.64 28.85 12.12
N ASP A 383 -7.35 28.56 12.10
CA ASP A 383 -6.32 29.58 12.24
C ASP A 383 -6.30 30.45 10.98
N THR A 384 -6.89 31.63 11.12
CA THR A 384 -6.97 32.64 10.06
C THR A 384 -5.73 33.53 9.99
N SER A 385 -4.71 33.30 10.82
CA SER A 385 -3.51 34.17 10.86
C SER A 385 -2.55 33.90 9.69
N ALA A 386 -2.53 32.66 9.18
CA ALA A 386 -1.78 32.27 8.00
C ALA A 386 -2.75 32.00 6.83
N VAL A 387 -2.37 32.40 5.61
CA VAL A 387 -3.17 32.09 4.40
C VAL A 387 -2.98 30.65 3.97
N THR A 388 -1.76 30.13 4.11
CA THR A 388 -1.37 28.80 3.68
C THR A 388 -1.07 27.91 4.88
N ALA A 389 -1.26 26.61 4.67
CA ALA A 389 -0.80 25.56 5.58
C ALA A 389 -0.17 24.44 4.73
N GLU A 390 0.91 23.86 5.24
CA GLU A 390 1.53 22.68 4.64
C GLU A 390 0.98 21.42 5.28
N VAL A 391 0.53 20.48 4.44
CA VAL A 391 0.22 19.12 4.87
C VAL A 391 1.00 18.16 4.00
N GLY A 392 1.85 17.35 4.61
CA GLY A 392 2.75 16.46 3.89
C GLY A 392 3.69 17.25 2.98
N ARG A 393 3.53 17.09 1.66
CA ARG A 393 4.30 17.80 0.62
C ARG A 393 3.48 18.87 -0.11
N HIS A 394 2.27 19.15 0.36
CA HIS A 394 1.34 20.02 -0.34
C HIS A 394 1.05 21.29 0.48
N ALA A 395 1.36 22.43 -0.13
CA ALA A 395 0.95 23.75 0.37
C ALA A 395 -0.40 24.12 -0.26
N SER A 396 -1.39 24.45 0.57
CA SER A 396 -2.68 24.97 0.13
C SER A 396 -3.23 25.94 1.18
N TYR A 397 -4.44 26.48 0.98
CA TYR A 397 -5.06 27.38 1.93
C TYR A 397 -5.18 26.74 3.33
N SER A 398 -5.05 27.55 4.37
CA SER A 398 -5.26 27.14 5.77
C SER A 398 -6.74 26.97 6.11
N CYS A 399 -7.62 27.68 5.39
CA CYS A 399 -9.07 27.52 5.48
C CYS A 399 -9.51 26.23 4.76
N LEU A 400 -10.25 25.37 5.45
CA LEU A 400 -10.71 24.07 4.94
C LEU A 400 -11.59 24.20 3.69
N ILE A 401 -12.47 25.21 3.65
CA ILE A 401 -13.35 25.46 2.51
C ILE A 401 -12.52 25.88 1.29
N HIS A 402 -11.66 26.88 1.44
CA HIS A 402 -10.81 27.36 0.34
C HIS A 402 -9.82 26.30 -0.13
N ARG A 403 -9.31 25.45 0.78
CA ARG A 403 -8.48 24.30 0.42
C ARG A 403 -9.24 23.30 -0.45
N LEU A 404 -10.46 22.94 -0.06
CA LEU A 404 -11.29 22.01 -0.82
C LEU A 404 -11.62 22.55 -2.22
N LEU A 405 -11.96 23.84 -2.33
CA LEU A 405 -12.19 24.51 -3.61
C LEU A 405 -10.92 24.57 -4.47
N HIS A 406 -9.77 24.90 -3.87
CA HIS A 406 -8.49 24.96 -4.58
C HIS A 406 -8.10 23.62 -5.19
N LEU A 407 -8.33 22.52 -4.46
CA LEU A 407 -7.96 21.19 -4.93
C LEU A 407 -8.93 20.59 -5.93
N GLY A 408 -10.23 20.90 -5.83
CA GLY A 408 -11.21 20.51 -6.84
C GLY A 408 -10.96 21.12 -8.22
N ASN A 409 -10.16 22.19 -8.27
CA ASN A 409 -9.79 22.90 -9.49
C ASN A 409 -8.51 22.43 -10.14
N VAL A 410 -7.66 21.67 -9.44
CA VAL A 410 -6.44 21.14 -10.04
C VAL A 410 -6.88 20.06 -11.02
N PRO A 411 -6.72 20.23 -12.34
CA PRO A 411 -7.10 19.20 -13.30
C PRO A 411 -6.39 17.93 -12.88
N HIS A 412 -7.11 16.82 -12.68
CA HIS A 412 -6.46 15.53 -12.49
C HIS A 412 -5.78 15.17 -13.81
N VAL A 413 -4.54 15.62 -13.99
CA VAL A 413 -3.72 15.48 -15.22
C VAL A 413 -3.48 14.01 -15.61
N TRP A 414 -3.98 13.05 -14.83
CA TRP A 414 -3.53 11.65 -14.84
C TRP A 414 -4.50 10.64 -15.45
N SER A 415 -5.69 11.03 -15.93
CA SER A 415 -6.67 10.07 -16.50
C SER A 415 -7.18 10.48 -17.89
N GLY A 416 -6.37 10.24 -18.92
CA GLY A 416 -6.74 10.50 -20.33
C GLY A 416 -7.62 9.41 -20.97
N GLY A 417 -8.81 9.14 -20.42
CA GLY A 417 -9.75 8.14 -21.00
C GLY A 417 -11.23 8.46 -20.72
N ASP A 418 -12.14 7.85 -21.49
CA ASP A 418 -13.61 8.11 -21.46
C ASP A 418 -14.28 7.85 -20.09
N ASP A 419 -13.63 7.15 -19.17
CA ASP A 419 -14.08 7.02 -17.77
C ASP A 419 -14.03 8.36 -16.99
N CYS A 420 -13.42 9.41 -17.57
CA CYS A 420 -13.27 10.74 -16.95
C CYS A 420 -14.61 11.39 -16.60
N LEU A 421 -15.65 11.30 -17.45
CA LEU A 421 -16.92 12.00 -17.23
C LEU A 421 -17.72 11.45 -16.04
N ARG A 422 -17.76 10.11 -15.87
CA ARG A 422 -18.43 9.49 -14.72
C ARG A 422 -17.67 9.76 -13.44
N TRP A 423 -16.34 9.71 -13.52
CA TRP A 423 -15.47 9.98 -12.38
C TRP A 423 -15.58 11.44 -11.92
N GLU A 424 -15.63 12.40 -12.86
CA GLU A 424 -15.87 13.82 -12.56
C GLU A 424 -17.20 14.07 -11.84
N ALA A 425 -18.28 13.40 -12.24
CA ALA A 425 -19.59 13.57 -11.59
C ALA A 425 -19.58 13.08 -10.13
N VAL A 426 -18.99 11.91 -9.88
CA VAL A 426 -18.83 11.37 -8.51
C VAL A 426 -17.95 12.27 -7.66
N GLN A 427 -16.81 12.73 -8.20
CA GLN A 427 -15.91 13.64 -7.49
C GLN A 427 -16.57 14.99 -7.16
N ARG A 428 -17.33 15.57 -8.10
CA ARG A 428 -18.08 16.82 -7.84
C ARG A 428 -19.13 16.62 -6.75
N TRP A 429 -19.87 15.52 -6.77
CA TRP A 429 -20.83 15.18 -5.73
C TRP A 429 -20.15 15.05 -4.36
N GLU A 430 -19.02 14.32 -4.28
CA GLU A 430 -18.26 14.19 -3.04
C GLU A 430 -17.73 15.52 -2.53
N GLN A 431 -17.21 16.38 -3.41
CA GLN A 431 -16.73 17.72 -3.03
C GLN A 431 -17.86 18.60 -2.49
N MET A 432 -19.04 18.57 -3.13
CA MET A 432 -20.22 19.27 -2.62
C MET A 432 -20.60 18.78 -1.23
N ARG A 433 -20.67 17.45 -1.05
CA ARG A 433 -21.00 16.86 0.24
C ARG A 433 -19.99 17.23 1.32
N ARG A 434 -18.70 17.24 1.00
CA ARG A 434 -17.64 17.67 1.93
C ARG A 434 -17.77 19.15 2.29
N LEU A 435 -18.10 20.03 1.34
CA LEU A 435 -18.36 21.45 1.62
C LEU A 435 -19.54 21.63 2.57
N GLU A 436 -20.63 20.90 2.34
CA GLU A 436 -21.83 20.96 3.17
C GLU A 436 -21.53 20.51 4.59
N LEU A 437 -20.81 19.40 4.77
CA LEU A 437 -20.37 18.93 6.08
C LEU A 437 -19.50 19.96 6.81
N LEU A 438 -18.58 20.63 6.11
CA LEU A 438 -17.77 21.70 6.69
C LEU A 438 -18.64 22.89 7.13
N LEU A 439 -19.61 23.30 6.31
CA LEU A 439 -20.52 24.39 6.63
C LEU A 439 -21.45 24.06 7.81
N GLU A 440 -21.97 22.83 7.85
CA GLU A 440 -22.76 22.28 8.96
C GLU A 440 -21.97 22.25 10.26
N ALA A 441 -20.68 21.89 10.19
CA ALA A 441 -19.75 21.90 11.32
C ALA A 441 -19.29 23.32 11.74
N GLY A 442 -19.85 24.36 11.13
CA GLY A 442 -19.60 25.76 11.47
C GLY A 442 -18.38 26.38 10.78
N CYS A 443 -17.67 25.65 9.90
CA CYS A 443 -16.59 26.24 9.12
C CYS A 443 -17.14 27.31 8.18
N ARG A 444 -16.42 28.41 8.02
CA ARG A 444 -16.77 29.51 7.12
C ARG A 444 -15.58 29.90 6.26
N PRO A 445 -15.78 30.37 5.03
CA PRO A 445 -14.70 30.91 4.21
C PRO A 445 -13.99 32.03 4.95
N THR A 446 -12.67 32.09 4.82
CA THR A 446 -11.85 33.11 5.46
C THR A 446 -11.48 34.18 4.43
N VAL A 447 -11.61 35.45 4.81
CA VAL A 447 -11.03 36.59 4.08
C VAL A 447 -9.84 37.07 4.89
N TRP A 448 -8.66 37.05 4.28
CA TRP A 448 -7.42 37.45 4.94
C TRP A 448 -7.11 38.91 4.68
N HIS A 449 -6.44 39.57 5.62
CA HIS A 449 -6.10 40.99 5.55
C HIS A 449 -4.61 41.17 5.80
N ASN A 450 -3.96 42.02 5.00
CA ASN A 450 -2.53 42.34 5.11
C ASN A 450 -1.62 41.10 5.12
N VAL A 451 -1.87 40.17 4.22
CA VAL A 451 -1.17 38.88 4.14
C VAL A 451 -0.36 38.76 2.86
N ALA A 452 0.76 38.05 2.92
CA ALA A 452 1.47 37.64 1.72
C ALA A 452 0.58 36.70 0.87
N PRO A 453 0.49 36.89 -0.46
CA PRO A 453 -0.23 35.97 -1.31
C PRO A 453 0.44 34.59 -1.25
N PRO A 454 -0.34 33.49 -1.34
CA PRO A 454 0.23 32.17 -1.48
C PRO A 454 1.17 32.08 -2.69
N ALA A 455 2.32 31.42 -2.53
CA ALA A 455 3.28 31.21 -3.61
C ALA A 455 2.65 30.56 -4.86
N PHE A 456 1.66 29.68 -4.67
CA PHE A 456 0.95 29.02 -5.77
C PHE A 456 0.05 29.96 -6.59
N LEU A 457 -0.21 31.20 -6.16
CA LEU A 457 -0.86 32.21 -6.98
C LEU A 457 0.10 32.92 -7.94
N GLY A 458 1.41 32.65 -7.86
CA GLY A 458 2.41 33.25 -8.77
C GLY A 458 2.54 34.77 -8.66
N ARG A 459 2.03 35.38 -7.59
CA ARG A 459 2.22 36.80 -7.28
C ARG A 459 3.43 36.96 -6.37
N GLY A 460 4.25 37.98 -6.63
CA GLY A 460 5.43 38.27 -5.81
C GLY A 460 5.09 38.56 -4.34
N ASP A 461 6.13 38.65 -3.49
CA ASP A 461 6.02 38.67 -2.02
C ASP A 461 5.36 39.93 -1.42
N ALA A 462 4.79 40.81 -2.24
CA ALA A 462 4.12 42.01 -1.76
C ALA A 462 2.81 41.64 -1.03
N PRO A 463 2.60 42.09 0.22
CA PRO A 463 1.40 41.77 0.97
C PRO A 463 0.16 42.37 0.31
N LEU A 464 -0.91 41.59 0.27
CA LEU A 464 -2.23 42.04 -0.20
C LEU A 464 -3.00 42.66 0.98
N PRO A 465 -3.62 43.84 0.79
CA PRO A 465 -4.40 44.48 1.85
C PRO A 465 -5.61 43.62 2.24
N VAL A 466 -6.25 42.99 1.26
CA VAL A 466 -7.32 42.03 1.42
C VAL A 466 -7.12 40.90 0.41
N LEU A 467 -7.30 39.66 0.85
CA LEU A 467 -7.30 38.46 0.03
C LEU A 467 -8.58 37.68 0.30
N ASP A 468 -9.54 37.78 -0.62
CA ASP A 468 -10.67 36.85 -0.73
C ASP A 468 -10.38 35.84 -1.85
N PRO A 469 -10.17 34.55 -1.55
CA PRO A 469 -9.94 33.52 -2.58
C PRO A 469 -11.04 33.43 -3.62
N PHE A 470 -12.26 33.83 -3.27
CA PHE A 470 -13.35 33.81 -4.22
C PHE A 470 -13.13 34.72 -5.42
N ASP A 471 -12.41 35.83 -5.26
CA ASP A 471 -12.04 36.74 -6.35
C ASP A 471 -11.16 36.05 -7.41
N PHE A 472 -10.42 35.01 -7.01
CA PHE A 472 -9.56 34.21 -7.88
C PHE A 472 -10.30 33.02 -8.47
N HIS A 473 -11.29 32.49 -7.74
CA HIS A 473 -12.13 31.38 -8.17
C HIS A 473 -13.11 31.77 -9.30
N GLU A 474 -13.58 33.02 -9.33
CA GLU A 474 -14.54 33.54 -10.32
C GLU A 474 -13.98 33.65 -11.74
N GLN A 475 -12.66 33.49 -11.95
CA GLN A 475 -12.04 33.48 -13.28
C GLN A 475 -12.27 32.17 -14.07
N GLY A 476 -13.40 31.49 -13.82
CA GLY A 476 -13.82 30.26 -14.49
C GLY A 476 -13.17 28.98 -13.97
N VAL A 477 -12.45 29.06 -12.84
CA VAL A 477 -11.67 27.93 -12.32
C VAL A 477 -12.50 27.03 -11.41
N VAL A 478 -13.37 27.59 -10.56
CA VAL A 478 -14.28 26.81 -9.68
C VAL A 478 -15.65 26.64 -10.33
N ASP A 479 -16.22 25.43 -10.19
CA ASP A 479 -17.63 25.19 -10.50
C ASP A 479 -18.51 26.21 -9.73
N SER A 480 -19.27 27.02 -10.48
CA SER A 480 -20.16 28.05 -9.93
C SER A 480 -21.08 27.53 -8.80
N ARG A 481 -21.40 26.23 -8.79
CA ARG A 481 -22.18 25.57 -7.73
C ARG A 481 -21.37 25.36 -6.46
N LEU A 482 -20.12 24.89 -6.56
CA LEU A 482 -19.22 24.74 -5.41
C LEU A 482 -18.96 26.09 -4.75
N GLY A 483 -18.68 27.12 -5.55
CA GLY A 483 -18.50 28.49 -5.05
C GLY A 483 -19.76 29.03 -4.36
N PHE A 484 -20.94 28.74 -4.90
CA PHE A 484 -22.22 29.12 -4.30
C PHE A 484 -22.47 28.43 -2.95
N ILE A 485 -22.26 27.11 -2.87
CA ILE A 485 -22.39 26.35 -1.62
C ILE A 485 -21.40 26.87 -0.59
N ALA A 486 -20.13 27.02 -0.96
CA ALA A 486 -19.07 27.47 -0.07
C ALA A 486 -19.35 28.83 0.57
N ARG A 487 -20.07 29.73 -0.11
CA ARG A 487 -20.51 31.03 0.43
C ARG A 487 -21.73 30.92 1.37
N GLY A 488 -22.20 29.71 1.68
CA GLY A 488 -23.42 29.49 2.44
C GLY A 488 -24.68 29.92 1.67
N GLY A 489 -24.64 29.83 0.34
CA GLY A 489 -25.74 30.26 -0.51
C GLY A 489 -27.04 29.52 -0.19
N THR A 490 -28.11 30.25 0.09
CA THR A 490 -29.45 29.70 0.29
C THR A 490 -30.26 29.74 -1.00
N TRP A 491 -31.20 28.81 -1.13
CA TRP A 491 -32.10 28.85 -2.28
C TRP A 491 -32.96 30.11 -2.24
N SER A 492 -33.00 30.81 -3.37
CA SER A 492 -33.95 31.86 -3.66
C SER A 492 -34.32 31.81 -5.15
N PRO A 493 -35.39 32.49 -5.58
CA PRO A 493 -35.70 32.60 -7.00
C PRO A 493 -34.51 33.12 -7.84
N ALA A 494 -33.71 34.05 -7.29
CA ALA A 494 -32.54 34.59 -7.98
C ALA A 494 -31.42 33.56 -8.15
N THR A 495 -31.26 32.65 -7.18
CA THR A 495 -30.20 31.63 -7.21
C THR A 495 -30.66 30.33 -7.88
N HIS A 496 -31.96 30.17 -8.18
CA HIS A 496 -32.57 28.95 -8.73
C HIS A 496 -31.82 28.36 -9.93
N HIS A 497 -31.26 29.20 -10.81
CA HIS A 497 -30.49 28.74 -11.98
C HIS A 497 -29.27 27.87 -11.62
N ARG A 498 -28.69 28.06 -10.43
CA ARG A 498 -27.51 27.34 -9.93
C ARG A 498 -27.82 25.94 -9.37
N TRP A 499 -29.09 25.62 -9.14
CA TRP A 499 -29.50 24.38 -8.47
C TRP A 499 -29.58 23.18 -9.44
N PRO A 500 -29.50 21.94 -8.94
CA PRO A 500 -29.69 20.73 -9.76
C PRO A 500 -31.08 20.68 -10.42
N GLU A 501 -31.19 20.07 -11.60
CA GLU A 501 -32.46 19.99 -12.34
C GLU A 501 -33.54 19.22 -11.58
N ALA A 502 -33.18 18.21 -10.80
CA ALA A 502 -34.11 17.47 -9.94
C ALA A 502 -34.78 18.39 -8.91
N PHE A 503 -34.00 19.22 -8.21
CA PHE A 503 -34.54 20.22 -7.30
C PHE A 503 -35.41 21.25 -8.04
N LYS A 504 -34.95 21.73 -9.20
CA LYS A 504 -35.73 22.69 -10.01
C LYS A 504 -37.09 22.12 -10.42
N ALA A 505 -37.13 20.85 -10.83
CA ALA A 505 -38.35 20.15 -11.18
C ALA A 505 -39.27 20.01 -9.95
N ALA A 506 -38.74 19.58 -8.80
CA ALA A 506 -39.50 19.46 -7.56
C ALA A 506 -40.08 20.81 -7.11
N ALA A 507 -39.27 21.87 -7.13
CA ALA A 507 -39.70 23.23 -6.79
C ALA A 507 -40.79 23.74 -7.72
N ARG A 508 -40.64 23.55 -9.05
CA ARG A 508 -41.66 23.93 -10.03
C ARG A 508 -42.97 23.17 -9.80
N THR A 509 -42.91 21.86 -9.59
CA THR A 509 -44.09 21.03 -9.34
C THR A 509 -44.83 21.49 -8.08
N LEU A 510 -44.11 21.76 -6.99
CA LEU A 510 -44.69 22.24 -5.74
C LEU A 510 -45.35 23.63 -5.89
N LEU A 511 -44.66 24.56 -6.57
CA LEU A 511 -45.18 25.91 -6.80
C LEU A 511 -46.42 25.92 -7.72
N LEU A 512 -46.43 25.07 -8.76
CA LEU A 512 -47.58 24.89 -9.64
C LEU A 512 -48.77 24.24 -8.93
N ALA A 513 -48.51 23.25 -8.07
CA ALA A 513 -49.56 22.65 -7.27
C ALA A 513 -50.19 23.68 -6.32
N ALA A 514 -49.38 24.50 -5.65
CA ALA A 514 -49.87 25.53 -4.73
C ALA A 514 -50.64 26.66 -5.45
N SER A 515 -50.19 27.10 -6.63
CA SER A 515 -50.91 28.11 -7.40
C SER A 515 -52.28 27.60 -7.87
N SER A 516 -52.36 26.32 -8.25
CA SER A 516 -53.62 25.70 -8.65
C SER A 516 -54.61 25.59 -7.48
N ALA A 517 -54.13 25.25 -6.28
CA ALA A 517 -54.93 25.18 -5.07
C ALA A 517 -55.44 26.57 -4.64
N GLY A 518 -54.59 27.59 -4.71
CA GLY A 518 -54.98 28.98 -4.46
C GLY A 518 -56.03 29.49 -5.43
N ALA A 519 -55.89 29.19 -6.73
CA ALA A 519 -56.86 29.57 -7.76
C ALA A 519 -58.23 28.89 -7.54
N GLN A 520 -58.24 27.62 -7.14
CA GLN A 520 -59.47 26.91 -6.78
C GLN A 520 -60.14 27.55 -5.56
N ALA A 521 -59.39 27.85 -4.50
CA ALA A 521 -59.93 28.50 -3.30
C ALA A 521 -60.49 29.91 -3.59
N ALA A 522 -59.84 30.68 -4.47
CA ALA A 522 -60.33 31.99 -4.89
C ALA A 522 -61.61 31.89 -5.74
N ALA A 523 -61.68 30.91 -6.65
CA ALA A 523 -62.87 30.65 -7.44
C ALA A 523 -64.07 30.22 -6.57
N GLU A 524 -63.84 29.44 -5.51
CA GLU A 524 -64.89 29.07 -4.55
C GLU A 524 -65.40 30.27 -3.73
N ARG A 525 -64.53 31.25 -3.39
CA ARG A 525 -64.94 32.46 -2.65
C ARG A 525 -65.71 33.47 -3.51
N HIS A 526 -65.42 33.57 -4.80
CA HIS A 526 -66.06 34.55 -5.70
C HIS A 526 -67.25 34.00 -6.49
N GLY A 527 -67.55 32.70 -6.39
CA GLY A 527 -68.66 32.02 -7.09
C GLY A 527 -70.07 32.22 -6.48
N GLY A 528 -70.31 33.30 -5.74
CA GLY A 528 -71.61 33.62 -5.15
C GLY A 528 -72.52 34.41 -6.09
N GLY A 529 -73.09 33.76 -7.10
CA GLY A 529 -74.07 34.41 -7.99
C GLY A 529 -74.68 33.47 -9.03
N ALA A 530 -75.93 33.07 -8.79
CA ALA A 530 -77.00 32.51 -9.66
C ALA A 530 -76.70 31.51 -10.81
N ALA A 531 -75.56 31.55 -11.49
CA ALA A 531 -75.18 30.60 -12.54
C ALA A 531 -74.58 29.28 -12.00
N ALA A 532 -74.32 29.20 -10.69
CA ALA A 532 -73.62 28.08 -10.05
C ALA A 532 -74.48 26.81 -9.87
N GLU A 533 -75.82 26.90 -9.93
CA GLU A 533 -76.71 25.79 -9.56
C GLU A 533 -76.70 24.64 -10.59
N CYS A 534 -76.54 24.96 -11.88
CA CYS A 534 -76.48 23.96 -12.95
C CYS A 534 -75.10 23.27 -13.03
N ALA A 535 -74.01 24.01 -12.79
CA ALA A 535 -72.67 23.45 -12.68
C ALA A 535 -72.48 22.63 -11.38
N ALA A 536 -73.12 23.02 -10.28
CA ALA A 536 -73.10 22.29 -9.01
C ALA A 536 -73.74 20.89 -9.10
N LYS A 537 -74.79 20.70 -9.91
CA LYS A 537 -75.41 19.38 -10.14
C LYS A 537 -74.49 18.42 -10.90
N ARG A 538 -73.75 18.91 -11.90
CA ARG A 538 -72.79 18.10 -12.67
C ARG A 538 -71.54 17.76 -11.83
N ARG A 539 -71.07 18.72 -11.01
CA ARG A 539 -69.95 18.52 -10.06
C ARG A 539 -70.32 17.63 -8.88
N ARG A 540 -71.56 17.64 -8.37
CA ARG A 540 -72.01 16.67 -7.33
C ARG A 540 -71.96 15.23 -7.83
N ARG A 541 -72.28 14.97 -9.11
CA ARG A 541 -72.16 13.64 -9.71
C ARG A 541 -70.71 13.19 -9.91
N GLN A 542 -69.79 14.11 -10.26
CA GLN A 542 -68.36 13.79 -10.33
C GLN A 542 -67.70 13.66 -8.95
N ARG A 543 -68.10 14.48 -7.96
CA ARG A 543 -67.59 14.37 -6.58
C ARG A 543 -68.03 13.08 -5.89
N ALA A 544 -69.25 12.59 -6.13
CA ALA A 544 -69.69 11.29 -5.61
C ALA A 544 -68.88 10.09 -6.17
N ALA A 545 -68.23 10.24 -7.34
CA ALA A 545 -67.34 9.23 -7.90
C ALA A 545 -65.89 9.34 -7.40
N HIS A 546 -65.52 10.39 -6.67
CA HIS A 546 -64.15 10.64 -6.19
C HIS A 546 -64.06 10.85 -4.66
N SER A 547 -65.17 10.92 -3.92
CA SER A 547 -65.21 11.24 -2.49
C SER A 547 -64.78 10.10 -1.55
N VAL A 548 -64.20 9.02 -2.05
CA VAL A 548 -63.67 7.93 -1.19
C VAL A 548 -62.16 8.09 -0.92
N ARG A 549 -61.50 9.14 -1.46
CA ARG A 549 -60.04 9.30 -1.32
C ARG A 549 -59.54 10.58 -0.64
N ASP A 550 -60.40 11.50 -0.22
CA ASP A 550 -59.97 12.90 -0.03
C ASP A 550 -60.29 13.54 1.34
N GLU A 551 -60.22 12.78 2.43
CA GLU A 551 -60.42 13.35 3.79
C GLU A 551 -59.14 13.42 4.65
N ARG A 552 -57.95 13.07 4.15
CA ARG A 552 -56.70 13.21 4.94
C ARG A 552 -55.48 13.72 4.16
N GLY A 553 -55.69 14.38 3.03
CA GLY A 553 -54.61 14.93 2.21
C GLY A 553 -54.38 16.42 2.45
N GLY A 554 -53.97 16.84 3.65
CA GLY A 554 -53.37 18.17 3.84
C GLY A 554 -52.01 18.24 3.12
N GLY A 555 -52.03 18.22 1.80
CA GLY A 555 -50.81 18.20 0.97
C GLY A 555 -50.04 19.51 1.11
N LEU A 556 -48.71 19.44 0.91
CA LEU A 556 -47.80 20.61 0.93
C LEU A 556 -48.28 21.79 0.06
N ALA A 557 -49.10 21.52 -0.97
CA ALA A 557 -49.70 22.52 -1.84
C ALA A 557 -50.74 23.45 -1.17
N ALA A 558 -51.29 23.06 -0.02
CA ALA A 558 -52.24 23.88 0.74
C ALA A 558 -51.54 24.89 1.69
N LEU A 559 -50.22 24.82 1.81
CA LEU A 559 -49.45 25.74 2.65
C LEU A 559 -49.50 27.17 2.06
N PRO A 560 -49.50 28.22 2.91
CA PRO A 560 -49.29 29.59 2.46
C PRO A 560 -48.00 29.71 1.64
N GLY A 561 -48.00 30.56 0.62
CA GLY A 561 -46.83 30.71 -0.28
C GLY A 561 -45.51 30.97 0.45
N SER A 562 -45.52 31.75 1.53
CA SER A 562 -44.34 31.99 2.37
C SER A 562 -43.84 30.72 3.09
N ALA A 563 -44.74 29.89 3.60
CA ALA A 563 -44.39 28.62 4.23
C ALA A 563 -43.85 27.63 3.18
N LEU A 564 -44.44 27.60 1.99
CA LEU A 564 -43.94 26.77 0.88
C LEU A 564 -42.54 27.20 0.44
N MET A 565 -42.29 28.50 0.32
CA MET A 565 -40.95 29.03 0.02
C MET A 565 -39.94 28.64 1.08
N ARG A 566 -40.34 28.67 2.36
CA ARG A 566 -39.48 28.19 3.46
C ARG A 566 -39.23 26.68 3.39
N VAL A 567 -40.23 25.88 3.03
CA VAL A 567 -40.05 24.44 2.79
C VAL A 567 -39.06 24.20 1.66
N LEU A 568 -39.19 24.92 0.55
CA LEU A 568 -38.24 24.82 -0.57
C LEU A 568 -36.83 25.25 -0.18
N GLU A 569 -36.70 26.33 0.59
CA GLU A 569 -35.40 26.79 1.11
C GLU A 569 -34.73 25.75 2.01
N LEU A 570 -35.50 25.13 2.92
CA LEU A 570 -35.00 24.08 3.82
C LEU A 570 -34.69 22.79 3.05
N ALA A 571 -35.53 22.41 2.10
CA ALA A 571 -35.36 21.20 1.29
C ALA A 571 -34.23 21.33 0.27
N ALA A 572 -33.79 22.56 -0.02
CA ALA A 572 -32.69 22.79 -0.96
C ALA A 572 -31.38 22.18 -0.43
N MET A 573 -31.14 22.25 0.88
CA MET A 573 -29.94 21.67 1.48
C MET A 573 -30.21 20.26 2.04
N PRO A 574 -29.24 19.34 1.93
CA PRO A 574 -27.97 19.48 1.21
C PRO A 574 -28.16 19.38 -0.31
N VAL A 575 -27.47 20.24 -1.07
CA VAL A 575 -27.47 20.26 -2.54
C VAL A 575 -26.98 18.95 -3.12
N SER A 576 -26.06 18.27 -2.41
CA SER A 576 -25.54 16.95 -2.80
C SER A 576 -26.64 15.91 -3.02
N ASP A 577 -27.73 15.96 -2.25
CA ASP A 577 -28.77 14.93 -2.29
C ASP A 577 -29.69 15.06 -3.51
N TRP A 578 -29.61 16.20 -4.22
CA TRP A 578 -30.36 16.49 -5.44
C TRP A 578 -29.60 16.17 -6.73
N LEU A 579 -28.30 15.85 -6.64
CA LEU A 579 -27.46 15.37 -7.74
C LEU A 579 -27.48 13.85 -7.77
#